data_AF-A0A194VV64-F1
#
_entry.id   AF-A0A194VV64-F1
#
_cell.length_a   1.000
_cell.length_b   1.000
_cell.length_c   1.000
_cell.angle_alpha   90.00
_cell.angle_beta   90.00
_cell.angle_gamma   90.00
#
_symmetry.space_group_name_H-M   'P 1'
#
loop_
_entity.id
_entity.type
_entity.pdbx_description
1 polymer ?
#
loop_
_entity_poly.entity_id
_entity_poly.type
_entity_poly.pdbx_seq_one_letter_code
_entity_poly.pdbx_strand_id
1 'polypeptide(L)'
;MQQHVPLSAELQDEIKYNIISTLFGLSSGQARIRVGEFTEFFQSYSAKLRQLQISAIGSNLWIINQLAARNHEDILCICKALASKKHLKRAEIRYMLQASFSQHEDKALDRSVDLALRLWLMTNIRDNALGGDEPKKSSAQWDDTETLQDLIHRLFPTSDTKLTVREARLGPTFNAAYLFDICGLELDWTDNLQDHLLLDRQTRTLHIFTDQGFLFGHLNAKTCNPEWPP
;
A
#
# COMPACT_ATOMS: atom_id res chain seq x y z
N MET A 1 -7.79 14.30 -24.67
CA MET A 1 -8.54 14.75 -23.47
C MET A 1 -8.38 13.67 -22.43
N GLN A 2 -7.54 13.87 -21.41
CA GLN A 2 -7.45 12.91 -20.30
C GLN A 2 -8.73 13.05 -19.46
N GLN A 3 -9.49 11.98 -19.33
CA GLN A 3 -10.66 11.95 -18.47
C GLN A 3 -10.18 11.85 -17.03
N HIS A 4 -10.44 12.87 -16.22
CA HIS A 4 -10.19 12.79 -14.78
C HIS A 4 -11.24 11.89 -14.15
N VAL A 5 -10.84 10.69 -13.75
CA VAL A 5 -11.78 9.71 -13.21
C VAL A 5 -11.84 9.85 -11.68
N PRO A 6 -13.01 10.18 -11.10
CA PRO A 6 -13.12 10.42 -9.68
C PRO A 6 -12.84 9.14 -8.89
N LEU A 7 -12.34 9.28 -7.66
CA LEU A 7 -12.04 8.15 -6.77
C LEU A 7 -13.25 7.26 -6.44
N SER A 8 -14.46 7.72 -6.74
CA SER A 8 -15.70 6.96 -6.55
C SER A 8 -16.17 6.19 -7.77
N ALA A 9 -15.56 6.40 -8.93
CA ALA A 9 -15.93 5.69 -10.14
C ALA A 9 -15.31 4.29 -10.17
N GLU A 10 -15.95 3.40 -10.93
CA GLU A 10 -15.40 2.09 -11.22
C GLU A 10 -14.13 2.21 -12.08
N LEU A 11 -13.12 1.41 -11.75
CA LEU A 11 -11.86 1.41 -12.47
C LEU A 11 -12.01 0.77 -13.86
N GLN A 12 -11.97 1.61 -14.88
CA GLN A 12 -11.83 1.18 -16.26
C GLN A 12 -10.40 0.70 -16.54
N ASP A 13 -10.24 -0.16 -17.54
CA ASP A 13 -8.96 -0.79 -17.83
C ASP A 13 -7.85 0.21 -18.17
N GLU A 14 -8.18 1.34 -18.81
CA GLU A 14 -7.19 2.38 -19.11
C GLU A 14 -6.60 3.01 -17.84
N ILE A 15 -7.42 3.19 -16.81
CA ILE A 15 -6.97 3.69 -15.49
C ILE A 15 -6.15 2.62 -14.80
N LYS A 16 -6.59 1.34 -14.85
CA LYS A 16 -5.83 0.22 -14.30
C LYS A 16 -4.42 0.17 -14.88
N TYR A 17 -4.28 0.34 -16.20
CA TYR A 17 -2.97 0.40 -16.86
C TYR A 17 -2.11 1.57 -16.36
N ASN A 18 -2.72 2.74 -16.16
CA ASN A 18 -2.02 3.91 -15.64
C ASN A 18 -1.58 3.72 -14.18
N ILE A 19 -2.40 3.06 -13.36
CA ILE A 19 -2.08 2.72 -11.98
C ILE A 19 -0.89 1.76 -11.94
N ILE A 20 -0.96 0.61 -12.61
CA ILE A 20 0.12 -0.39 -12.53
C ILE A 20 1.43 0.10 -13.15
N SER A 21 1.37 0.88 -14.24
CA SER A 21 2.56 1.48 -14.84
C SER A 21 3.21 2.49 -13.91
N THR A 22 2.40 3.28 -13.20
CA THR A 22 2.90 4.27 -12.24
C THR A 22 3.43 3.62 -10.98
N LEU A 23 2.68 2.71 -10.34
CA LEU A 23 3.00 2.18 -9.01
C LEU A 23 4.11 1.12 -9.05
N PHE A 24 4.21 0.36 -10.15
CA PHE A 24 5.18 -0.74 -10.31
C PHE A 24 6.22 -0.47 -11.41
N GLY A 25 6.28 0.76 -11.95
CA GLY A 25 7.26 1.14 -12.97
C GLY A 25 7.19 0.34 -14.27
N LEU A 26 6.04 -0.26 -14.58
CA LEU A 26 5.86 -1.03 -15.82
C LEU A 26 5.71 -0.10 -17.03
N SER A 27 6.30 -0.47 -18.17
CA SER A 27 6.00 0.22 -19.43
C SER A 27 4.52 0.05 -19.80
N SER A 28 3.95 1.01 -20.53
CA SER A 28 2.52 0.96 -20.93
C SER A 28 2.15 -0.32 -21.69
N GLY A 29 3.08 -0.90 -22.45
CA GLY A 29 2.89 -2.18 -23.13
C GLY A 29 2.81 -3.37 -22.17
N GLN A 30 3.72 -3.45 -21.20
CA GLN A 30 3.72 -4.50 -20.17
C GLN A 30 2.49 -4.41 -19.27
N ALA A 31 2.09 -3.20 -18.88
CA ALA A 31 0.90 -2.94 -18.09
C ALA A 31 -0.35 -3.54 -18.75
N ARG A 32 -0.54 -3.30 -20.05
CA ARG A 32 -1.71 -3.82 -20.80
C ARG A 32 -1.78 -5.34 -20.82
N ILE A 33 -0.63 -6.01 -20.95
CA ILE A 33 -0.55 -7.47 -21.03
C ILE A 33 -0.81 -8.10 -19.66
N ARG A 34 -0.25 -7.51 -18.60
CA ARG A 34 -0.21 -8.12 -17.26
C ARG A 34 -1.33 -7.69 -16.34
N VAL A 35 -2.27 -6.84 -16.78
CA VAL A 35 -3.34 -6.31 -15.92
C VAL A 35 -4.14 -7.40 -15.19
N GLY A 36 -4.34 -8.55 -15.84
CA GLY A 36 -5.06 -9.68 -15.25
C GLY A 36 -4.36 -10.30 -14.04
N GLU A 37 -3.03 -10.16 -13.96
CA GLU A 37 -2.23 -10.60 -12.81
C GLU A 37 -2.45 -9.73 -11.56
N PHE A 38 -3.03 -8.53 -11.72
CA PHE A 38 -3.29 -7.57 -10.63
C PHE A 38 -4.77 -7.56 -10.22
N THR A 39 -5.51 -8.66 -10.44
CA THR A 39 -6.95 -8.72 -10.15
C THR A 39 -7.22 -8.50 -8.66
N GLU A 40 -6.51 -9.21 -7.79
CA GLU A 40 -6.59 -9.09 -6.33
C GLU A 40 -6.17 -7.70 -5.87
N PHE A 41 -5.12 -7.13 -6.47
CA PHE A 41 -4.70 -5.76 -6.22
C PHE A 41 -5.84 -4.77 -6.46
N PHE A 42 -6.49 -4.84 -7.61
CA PHE A 42 -7.58 -3.92 -7.92
C PHE A 42 -8.83 -4.14 -7.07
N GLN A 43 -9.09 -5.38 -6.62
CA GLN A 43 -10.14 -5.66 -5.66
C GLN A 43 -9.87 -4.96 -4.32
N SER A 44 -8.65 -5.11 -3.78
CA SER A 44 -8.23 -4.48 -2.52
C SER A 44 -8.12 -2.95 -2.64
N TYR A 45 -7.59 -2.45 -3.74
CA TYR A 45 -7.54 -1.03 -4.07
C TYR A 45 -8.94 -0.41 -4.06
N SER A 46 -9.90 -1.05 -4.75
CA SER A 46 -11.29 -0.59 -4.81
C SER A 46 -12.00 -0.74 -3.47
N ALA A 47 -11.68 -1.78 -2.69
CA ALA A 47 -12.22 -1.98 -1.34
C ALA A 47 -11.77 -0.86 -0.39
N LYS A 48 -10.47 -0.50 -0.41
CA LYS A 48 -9.91 0.62 0.37
C LYS A 48 -10.59 1.96 0.04
N LEU A 49 -10.81 2.24 -1.25
CA LEU A 49 -11.56 3.43 -1.65
C LEU A 49 -13.02 3.40 -1.19
N ARG A 50 -13.69 2.24 -1.28
CA ARG A 50 -15.06 2.06 -0.77
C ARG A 50 -15.15 2.20 0.75
N GLN A 51 -14.15 1.76 1.53
CA GLN A 51 -14.14 1.95 2.98
C GLN A 51 -14.16 3.43 3.37
N LEU A 52 -13.49 4.30 2.59
CA LEU A 52 -13.55 5.75 2.76
C LEU A 52 -14.94 6.32 2.46
N GLN A 53 -15.72 5.63 1.61
CA GLN A 53 -17.10 5.99 1.26
C GLN A 53 -18.15 5.38 2.19
N ILE A 54 -17.91 4.22 2.81
CA ILE A 54 -18.92 3.54 3.64
C ILE A 54 -18.85 4.04 5.08
N SER A 55 -17.65 4.40 5.57
CA SER A 55 -17.50 5.18 6.79
C SER A 55 -18.33 6.48 6.73
N ALA A 56 -18.73 6.90 5.53
CA ALA A 56 -19.61 8.03 5.28
C ALA A 56 -21.01 7.93 5.89
N ILE A 57 -21.54 6.71 6.10
CA ILE A 57 -22.96 6.50 6.46
C ILE A 57 -23.21 6.62 7.97
N GLY A 58 -22.16 6.62 8.80
CA GLY A 58 -22.20 6.95 10.23
C GLY A 58 -21.03 7.83 10.60
N SER A 59 -21.29 9.11 10.85
CA SER A 59 -20.31 10.12 11.34
C SER A 59 -19.10 10.45 10.44
N ASN A 60 -18.72 9.65 9.44
CA ASN A 60 -17.50 9.88 8.64
C ASN A 60 -17.71 10.24 7.17
N LEU A 61 -18.81 10.93 6.83
CA LEU A 61 -19.13 11.46 5.47
C LEU A 61 -18.11 12.50 4.98
N TRP A 62 -17.15 12.81 5.84
CA TRP A 62 -16.16 13.84 5.69
C TRP A 62 -14.84 13.39 5.10
N ILE A 63 -14.46 12.09 5.12
CA ILE A 63 -13.07 11.72 4.79
C ILE A 63 -12.71 12.05 3.33
N ILE A 64 -13.54 11.66 2.35
CA ILE A 64 -13.26 11.97 0.93
C ILE A 64 -13.31 13.47 0.65
N ASN A 65 -14.27 14.19 1.24
CA ASN A 65 -14.35 15.65 1.10
C ASN A 65 -13.16 16.36 1.77
N GLN A 66 -12.57 15.75 2.79
CA GLN A 66 -11.36 16.16 3.47
C GLN A 66 -10.06 15.66 2.81
N LEU A 67 -10.11 15.05 1.62
CA LEU A 67 -8.94 14.82 0.78
C LEU A 67 -8.66 16.03 -0.12
N ALA A 68 -7.40 16.32 -0.36
CA ALA A 68 -6.94 17.17 -1.46
C ALA A 68 -7.06 16.44 -2.81
N ALA A 69 -6.75 15.14 -2.85
CA ALA A 69 -6.90 14.32 -4.05
C ALA A 69 -8.37 14.04 -4.38
N ARG A 70 -8.78 14.27 -5.63
CA ARG A 70 -10.16 14.12 -6.11
C ARG A 70 -10.32 12.99 -7.13
N ASN A 71 -9.26 12.66 -7.84
CA ASN A 71 -9.25 11.64 -8.89
C ASN A 71 -8.05 10.69 -8.76
N HIS A 72 -8.01 9.65 -9.59
CA HIS A 72 -6.90 8.70 -9.58
C HIS A 72 -5.58 9.36 -10.02
N GLU A 73 -5.62 10.33 -10.94
CA GLU A 73 -4.42 11.04 -11.40
C GLU A 73 -3.73 11.81 -10.26
N ASP A 74 -4.49 12.40 -9.34
CA ASP A 74 -3.99 13.09 -8.15
C ASP A 74 -3.25 12.12 -7.23
N ILE A 75 -3.84 10.94 -6.99
CA ILE A 75 -3.20 9.89 -6.19
C ILE A 75 -1.90 9.44 -6.84
N LEU A 76 -1.91 9.20 -8.16
CA LEU A 76 -0.71 8.81 -8.90
C LEU A 76 0.36 9.91 -8.89
N CYS A 77 -0.04 11.19 -8.93
CA CYS A 77 0.86 12.33 -8.79
C CYS A 77 1.56 12.31 -7.42
N ILE A 78 0.79 12.12 -6.34
CA ILE A 78 1.32 12.01 -4.99
C ILE A 78 2.28 10.80 -4.87
N CYS A 79 1.91 9.63 -5.38
CA CYS A 79 2.79 8.45 -5.38
C CYS A 79 4.12 8.72 -6.10
N LYS A 80 4.11 9.40 -7.26
CA LYS A 80 5.33 9.77 -7.98
C LYS A 80 6.21 10.73 -7.18
N ALA A 81 5.61 11.71 -6.50
CA ALA A 81 6.32 12.62 -5.63
C ALA A 81 6.98 11.87 -4.46
N LEU A 82 6.23 10.98 -3.81
CA LEU A 82 6.73 10.14 -2.71
C LEU A 82 7.89 9.24 -3.17
N ALA A 83 7.75 8.54 -4.30
CA ALA A 83 8.78 7.66 -4.84
C ALA A 83 10.10 8.38 -5.15
N SER A 84 10.03 9.59 -5.73
CA SER A 84 11.22 10.37 -6.09
C SER A 84 11.88 11.10 -4.90
N LYS A 85 11.19 11.22 -3.76
CA LYS A 85 11.60 12.08 -2.64
C LYS A 85 11.57 11.36 -1.29
N LYS A 86 11.87 10.06 -1.27
CA LYS A 86 11.86 9.22 -0.05
C LYS A 86 12.73 9.71 1.11
N HIS A 87 13.75 10.53 0.83
CA HIS A 87 14.64 11.12 1.84
C HIS A 87 14.05 12.35 2.55
N LEU A 88 12.89 12.85 2.11
CA LEU A 88 12.24 14.00 2.72
C LEU A 88 11.28 13.58 3.83
N LYS A 89 11.07 14.50 4.77
CA LYS A 89 10.07 14.40 5.82
C LYS A 89 8.69 14.74 5.30
N ARG A 90 7.68 14.35 6.07
CA ARG A 90 6.27 14.58 5.73
C ARG A 90 5.95 16.05 5.48
N ALA A 91 6.39 16.96 6.35
CA ALA A 91 6.16 18.39 6.21
C ALA A 91 6.78 18.98 4.93
N GLU A 92 7.95 18.49 4.51
CA GLU A 92 8.63 18.93 3.28
C GLU A 92 7.88 18.44 2.02
N ILE A 93 7.40 17.19 2.06
CA ILE A 93 6.55 16.64 1.00
C ILE A 93 5.23 17.40 0.91
N ARG A 94 4.61 17.72 2.05
CA ARG A 94 3.39 18.55 2.12
C ARG A 94 3.62 19.91 1.45
N TYR A 95 4.72 20.59 1.80
CA TYR A 95 5.08 21.88 1.19
C TYR A 95 5.25 21.80 -0.33
N MET A 96 5.89 20.75 -0.85
CA MET A 96 5.99 20.56 -2.30
C MET A 96 4.63 20.32 -2.96
N LEU A 97 3.78 19.51 -2.34
CA LEU A 97 2.45 19.18 -2.88
C LEU A 97 1.51 20.40 -2.89
N GLN A 98 1.71 21.38 -2.02
CA GLN A 98 0.94 22.63 -2.03
C GLN A 98 1.01 23.37 -3.39
N ALA A 99 2.08 23.20 -4.17
CA ALA A 99 2.18 23.79 -5.51
C ALA A 99 1.20 23.17 -6.52
N SER A 100 0.88 21.88 -6.36
CA SER A 100 -0.03 21.13 -7.27
C SER A 100 -1.47 21.08 -6.75
N PHE A 101 -1.66 21.22 -5.44
CA PHE A 101 -2.94 21.13 -4.74
C PHE A 101 -3.29 22.43 -4.01
N SER A 102 -2.87 23.55 -4.59
CA SER A 102 -3.08 24.89 -4.03
C SER A 102 -4.53 25.07 -3.59
N GLN A 103 -4.75 25.59 -2.38
CA GLN A 103 -6.04 25.81 -1.69
C GLN A 103 -6.52 24.73 -0.72
N HIS A 104 -5.80 23.63 -0.55
CA HIS A 104 -6.14 22.63 0.47
C HIS A 104 -5.41 22.87 1.80
N GLU A 105 -6.13 22.67 2.90
CA GLU A 105 -5.55 22.65 4.24
C GLU A 105 -4.52 21.54 4.37
N ASP A 106 -3.50 21.75 5.21
CA ASP A 106 -2.43 20.77 5.48
C ASP A 106 -2.97 19.38 5.84
N LYS A 107 -4.04 19.32 6.63
CA LYS A 107 -4.72 18.06 7.00
C LYS A 107 -5.30 17.32 5.79
N ALA A 108 -5.77 18.03 4.77
CA ALA A 108 -6.34 17.41 3.59
C ALA A 108 -5.26 16.82 2.66
N LEU A 109 -4.11 17.50 2.58
CA LEU A 109 -2.91 16.96 1.93
C LEU A 109 -2.40 15.73 2.66
N ASP A 110 -2.27 15.81 3.98
CA ASP A 110 -1.83 14.69 4.82
C ASP A 110 -2.69 13.44 4.61
N ARG A 111 -4.02 13.58 4.60
CA ARG A 111 -4.91 12.43 4.36
C ARG A 111 -4.79 11.87 2.95
N SER A 112 -4.50 12.72 1.96
CA SER A 112 -4.28 12.29 0.58
C SER A 112 -2.95 11.56 0.43
N VAL A 113 -1.93 11.98 1.18
CA VAL A 113 -0.64 11.29 1.29
C VAL A 113 -0.80 9.93 1.95
N ASP A 114 -1.52 9.84 3.07
CA ASP A 114 -1.80 8.56 3.74
C ASP A 114 -2.56 7.60 2.82
N LEU A 115 -3.56 8.10 2.09
CA LEU A 115 -4.29 7.29 1.12
C LEU A 115 -3.39 6.80 -0.01
N ALA A 116 -2.57 7.69 -0.58
CA ALA A 116 -1.62 7.34 -1.63
C ALA A 116 -0.66 6.23 -1.17
N LEU A 117 -0.07 6.37 0.03
CA LEU A 117 0.78 5.34 0.63
C LEU A 117 0.04 4.03 0.87
N ARG A 118 -1.20 4.06 1.38
CA ARG A 118 -2.01 2.86 1.65
C ARG A 118 -2.36 2.08 0.38
N LEU A 119 -2.59 2.77 -0.72
CA LEU A 119 -2.89 2.17 -2.02
C LEU A 119 -1.62 1.68 -2.70
N TRP A 120 -0.51 2.42 -2.56
CA TRP A 120 0.75 2.10 -3.20
C TRP A 120 1.51 0.97 -2.51
N LEU A 121 1.62 0.97 -1.18
CA LEU A 121 2.39 -0.02 -0.42
C LEU A 121 1.52 -1.17 0.08
N MET A 122 0.21 -1.08 -0.13
CA MET A 122 -0.78 -2.00 0.43
C MET A 122 -0.70 -2.13 1.96
N THR A 123 -0.20 -1.11 2.66
CA THR A 123 -0.09 -1.06 4.12
C THR A 123 -1.15 -0.19 4.77
N ASN A 124 -1.60 -0.50 5.97
CA ASN A 124 -2.55 0.33 6.72
C ASN A 124 -1.89 1.58 7.34
N ILE A 125 -1.43 2.51 6.50
CA ILE A 125 -0.90 3.81 6.93
C ILE A 125 -2.06 4.78 7.13
N ARG A 126 -2.12 5.39 8.31
CA ARG A 126 -3.16 6.35 8.70
C ARG A 126 -2.79 7.15 9.94
N ASP A 127 -3.40 8.33 10.05
CA ASP A 127 -3.50 9.01 11.34
C ASP A 127 -4.40 8.23 12.31
N ASN A 128 -3.84 7.88 13.47
CA ASN A 128 -4.51 7.17 14.55
C ASN A 128 -5.73 7.93 15.11
N ALA A 129 -5.74 9.26 14.96
CA ALA A 129 -6.84 10.10 15.43
C ALA A 129 -8.13 9.96 14.60
N LEU A 130 -8.06 9.39 13.39
CA LEU A 130 -9.23 9.31 12.50
C LEU A 130 -10.18 8.15 12.86
N GLY A 131 -9.80 7.28 13.81
CA GLY A 131 -10.61 6.13 14.21
C GLY A 131 -10.93 5.18 13.05
N GLY A 132 -11.64 4.09 13.36
CA GLY A 132 -11.93 3.03 12.40
C GLY A 132 -11.07 1.82 12.69
N ASP A 133 -11.40 1.09 13.74
CA ASP A 133 -10.71 -0.14 14.05
C ASP A 133 -10.98 -1.16 12.95
N GLU A 134 -9.98 -1.47 12.12
CA GLU A 134 -9.79 -2.85 11.72
C GLU A 134 -8.97 -3.45 12.87
N PRO A 135 -9.63 -3.96 13.95
CA PRO A 135 -8.94 -4.24 15.22
C PRO A 135 -7.87 -5.33 15.08
N LYS A 136 -7.89 -6.04 13.94
CA LYS A 136 -7.03 -7.17 13.62
C LYS A 136 -5.84 -6.82 12.74
N LYS A 137 -5.75 -5.62 12.15
CA LYS A 137 -4.66 -5.26 11.22
C LYS A 137 -3.70 -4.27 11.85
N SER A 138 -2.40 -4.51 11.70
CA SER A 138 -1.39 -3.55 12.17
C SER A 138 -1.58 -2.23 11.42
N SER A 139 -1.48 -1.12 12.14
CA SER A 139 -1.51 0.21 11.54
C SER A 139 -0.23 0.97 11.85
N ALA A 140 0.14 1.88 10.95
CA ALA A 140 1.30 2.74 11.12
C ALA A 140 0.92 4.20 10.87
N GLN A 141 1.50 5.06 11.69
CA GLN A 141 1.44 6.50 11.49
C GLN A 141 2.79 6.96 10.92
N TRP A 142 2.75 7.92 10.01
CA TRP A 142 3.93 8.65 9.54
C TRP A 142 3.79 10.11 9.97
N ASP A 143 4.66 10.54 10.87
CA ASP A 143 4.64 11.89 11.44
C ASP A 143 5.63 12.84 10.74
N ASP A 144 5.71 14.08 11.23
CA ASP A 144 6.61 15.10 10.68
C ASP A 144 8.08 14.92 11.11
N THR A 145 8.41 13.94 11.96
CA THR A 145 9.74 13.76 12.53
C THR A 145 10.64 12.87 11.68
N GLU A 146 10.08 11.83 11.06
CA GLU A 146 10.81 10.82 10.27
C GLU A 146 10.67 11.03 8.74
N THR A 147 11.65 10.54 7.99
CA THR A 147 11.56 10.54 6.51
C THR A 147 10.65 9.41 6.03
N LEU A 148 10.18 9.49 4.77
CA LEU A 148 9.44 8.37 4.17
C LEU A 148 10.30 7.10 4.13
N GLN A 149 11.61 7.25 3.92
CA GLN A 149 12.55 6.14 3.94
C GLN A 149 12.59 5.47 5.32
N ASP A 150 12.63 6.23 6.41
CA ASP A 150 12.63 5.69 7.77
C ASP A 150 11.33 4.93 8.07
N LEU A 151 10.19 5.49 7.66
CA LEU A 151 8.88 4.81 7.74
C LEU A 151 8.92 3.45 7.03
N ILE A 152 9.43 3.39 5.80
CA ILE A 152 9.50 2.15 5.01
C ILE A 152 10.42 1.12 5.71
N HIS A 153 11.58 1.54 6.23
CA HIS A 153 12.49 0.65 6.96
C HIS A 153 11.84 0.11 8.25
N ARG A 154 11.04 0.93 8.92
CA ARG A 154 10.30 0.54 10.12
C ARG A 154 9.17 -0.44 9.81
N LEU A 155 8.48 -0.26 8.68
CA LEU A 155 7.42 -1.15 8.23
C LEU A 155 7.96 -2.51 7.74
N PHE A 156 9.11 -2.49 7.08
CA PHE A 156 9.72 -3.67 6.47
C PHE A 156 11.15 -3.85 6.96
N PRO A 157 11.34 -4.25 8.23
CA PRO A 157 12.66 -4.42 8.80
C PRO A 157 13.41 -5.52 8.04
N THR A 158 14.61 -5.20 7.55
CA THR A 158 15.51 -6.21 7.00
C THR A 158 16.17 -6.97 8.15
N SER A 159 16.14 -8.30 8.10
CA SER A 159 16.90 -9.10 9.05
C SER A 159 18.39 -8.91 8.82
N ASP A 160 19.12 -8.50 9.86
CA ASP A 160 20.59 -8.51 9.87
C ASP A 160 21.15 -9.94 9.93
N THR A 161 20.30 -10.93 10.18
CA THR A 161 20.67 -12.34 10.25
C THR A 161 20.88 -12.86 8.85
N LYS A 162 22.15 -12.93 8.42
CA LYS A 162 22.55 -13.61 7.19
C LYS A 162 22.43 -15.11 7.37
N LEU A 163 21.25 -15.66 7.06
CA LEU A 163 21.08 -17.10 6.91
C LEU A 163 22.00 -17.59 5.79
N THR A 164 22.76 -18.64 6.04
CA THR A 164 23.45 -19.36 4.96
C THR A 164 22.43 -19.90 3.97
N VAL A 165 22.84 -20.17 2.73
CA VAL A 165 21.96 -20.79 1.70
C VAL A 165 21.32 -22.08 2.22
N ARG A 166 21.99 -22.80 3.13
CA ARG A 166 21.46 -24.01 3.75
C ARG A 166 20.39 -23.72 4.79
N GLU A 167 20.55 -22.68 5.60
CA GLU A 167 19.60 -22.28 6.64
C GLU A 167 18.37 -21.57 6.07
N ALA A 168 18.52 -20.86 4.94
CA ALA A 168 17.41 -20.24 4.22
C ALA A 168 16.50 -21.26 3.51
N ARG A 169 16.98 -22.49 3.30
CA ARG A 169 16.17 -23.55 2.68
C ARG A 169 15.24 -24.17 3.71
N LEU A 170 13.97 -23.81 3.60
CA LEU A 170 12.90 -24.53 4.26
C LEU A 170 12.89 -25.99 3.75
N GLY A 171 12.68 -26.93 4.66
CA GLY A 171 12.61 -28.36 4.31
C GLY A 171 11.47 -28.63 3.31
N PRO A 172 11.56 -29.69 2.49
CA PRO A 172 10.54 -29.98 1.48
C PRO A 172 9.15 -30.28 2.08
N THR A 173 9.10 -30.64 3.37
CA THR A 173 7.86 -30.86 4.12
C THR A 173 7.28 -29.56 4.69
N PHE A 174 8.00 -28.45 4.63
CA PHE A 174 7.54 -27.16 5.13
C PHE A 174 6.55 -26.56 4.13
N ASN A 175 5.27 -26.86 4.33
CA ASN A 175 4.16 -26.35 3.55
C ASN A 175 3.02 -25.92 4.47
N ALA A 176 1.97 -25.32 3.89
CA ALA A 176 0.81 -24.85 4.66
C ALA A 176 0.14 -25.97 5.49
N ALA A 177 0.06 -27.19 4.94
CA ALA A 177 -0.49 -28.34 5.68
C ALA A 177 0.40 -28.70 6.88
N TYR A 178 1.72 -28.68 6.74
CA TYR A 178 2.63 -28.89 7.87
C TYR A 178 2.50 -27.82 8.96
N LEU A 179 2.37 -26.54 8.57
CA LEU A 179 2.15 -25.45 9.52
C LEU A 179 0.84 -25.64 10.29
N PHE A 180 -0.21 -26.12 9.63
CA PHE A 180 -1.51 -26.36 10.24
C PHE A 180 -1.52 -27.66 11.07
N ASP A 181 -1.24 -28.80 10.45
CA ASP A 181 -1.39 -30.13 11.03
C ASP A 181 -0.33 -30.45 12.09
N ILE A 182 0.91 -29.99 11.89
CA ILE A 182 2.05 -30.35 12.76
C ILE A 182 2.38 -29.21 13.73
N CYS A 183 2.48 -27.97 13.23
CA CYS A 183 2.79 -26.83 14.10
C CYS A 183 1.56 -26.29 14.84
N GLY A 184 0.34 -26.70 14.46
CA GLY A 184 -0.89 -26.23 15.08
C GLY A 184 -1.13 -24.73 14.89
N LEU A 185 -0.65 -24.18 13.77
CA LEU A 185 -0.86 -22.78 13.41
C LEU A 185 -2.16 -22.63 12.60
N GLU A 186 -2.89 -21.55 12.85
CA GLU A 186 -3.97 -21.13 11.98
C GLU A 186 -3.41 -20.24 10.87
N LEU A 187 -4.01 -20.29 9.67
CA LEU A 187 -3.67 -19.37 8.58
C LEU A 187 -4.79 -18.37 8.40
N ASP A 188 -4.43 -17.09 8.41
CA ASP A 188 -5.36 -16.01 8.11
C ASP A 188 -4.85 -15.19 6.91
N TRP A 189 -5.76 -14.80 6.03
CA TRP A 189 -5.42 -14.09 4.81
C TRP A 189 -5.49 -12.59 5.06
N THR A 190 -4.46 -11.85 4.63
CA THR A 190 -4.40 -10.40 4.81
C THR A 190 -4.20 -9.67 3.48
N ASP A 191 -4.81 -8.49 3.36
CA ASP A 191 -4.58 -7.51 2.30
C ASP A 191 -3.66 -6.35 2.77
N ASN A 192 -3.14 -6.45 4.00
CA ASN A 192 -2.17 -5.55 4.59
C ASN A 192 -0.78 -6.17 4.50
N LEU A 193 0.09 -5.61 3.66
CA LEU A 193 1.42 -6.17 3.43
C LEU A 193 2.29 -6.16 4.69
N GLN A 194 2.08 -5.21 5.59
CA GLN A 194 2.80 -5.14 6.88
C GLN A 194 2.53 -6.37 7.76
N ASP A 195 1.36 -7.00 7.62
CA ASP A 195 0.99 -8.19 8.37
C ASP A 195 1.48 -9.48 7.68
N HIS A 196 2.16 -9.39 6.53
CA HIS A 196 2.66 -10.58 5.85
C HIS A 196 3.67 -11.33 6.73
N LEU A 197 3.40 -12.62 6.97
CA LEU A 197 4.19 -13.49 7.86
C LEU A 197 4.20 -13.03 9.33
N LEU A 198 3.27 -12.17 9.74
CA LEU A 198 3.05 -11.86 11.14
C LEU A 198 2.48 -13.09 11.85
N LEU A 199 3.18 -13.57 12.88
CA LEU A 199 2.73 -14.65 13.75
C LEU A 199 2.17 -14.06 15.04
N ASP A 200 0.86 -14.10 15.20
CA ASP A 200 0.23 -13.87 16.50
C ASP A 200 0.42 -15.11 17.37
N ARG A 201 1.27 -14.98 18.39
CA ARG A 201 1.61 -16.08 19.30
C ARG A 201 0.47 -16.45 20.25
N GLN A 202 -0.47 -15.53 20.49
CA GLN A 202 -1.59 -15.77 21.40
C GLN A 202 -2.64 -16.64 20.72
N THR A 203 -2.99 -16.31 19.48
CA THR A 203 -3.96 -17.05 18.66
C THR A 203 -3.31 -18.18 17.85
N ARG A 204 -1.98 -18.19 17.74
CA ARG A 204 -1.20 -19.07 16.84
C ARG A 204 -1.55 -18.88 15.37
N THR A 205 -1.99 -17.68 15.01
CA THR A 205 -2.36 -17.34 13.64
C THR A 205 -1.16 -16.76 12.89
N LEU A 206 -0.87 -17.32 11.72
CA LEU A 206 0.09 -16.77 10.76
C LEU A 206 -0.67 -16.07 9.65
N HIS A 207 -0.38 -14.78 9.46
CA HIS A 207 -1.01 -13.97 8.43
C HIS A 207 -0.27 -14.11 7.08
N ILE A 208 -1.00 -14.37 6.00
CA ILE A 208 -0.45 -14.50 4.64
C ILE A 208 -1.08 -13.48 3.72
N PHE A 209 -0.24 -12.61 3.18
CA PHE A 209 -0.63 -11.65 2.14
C PHE A 209 -1.04 -12.36 0.85
N THR A 210 -2.20 -12.03 0.30
CA THR A 210 -2.84 -12.78 -0.80
C THR A 210 -2.46 -12.30 -2.20
N ASP A 211 -2.02 -11.05 -2.34
CA ASP A 211 -1.89 -10.41 -3.64
C ASP A 211 -0.51 -10.65 -4.27
N GLN A 212 -0.43 -11.74 -5.03
CA GLN A 212 0.79 -12.14 -5.72
C GLN A 212 1.19 -11.15 -6.82
N GLY A 213 0.19 -10.62 -7.55
CA GLY A 213 0.42 -9.63 -8.62
C GLY A 213 1.15 -8.40 -8.12
N PHE A 214 0.72 -7.88 -6.97
CA PHE A 214 1.37 -6.78 -6.28
C PHE A 214 2.84 -7.10 -5.95
N LEU A 215 3.11 -8.26 -5.33
CA LEU A 215 4.47 -8.67 -4.97
C LEU A 215 5.37 -8.79 -6.21
N PHE A 216 4.87 -9.44 -7.27
CA PHE A 216 5.59 -9.55 -8.53
C PHE A 216 5.80 -8.18 -9.19
N GLY A 217 4.85 -7.26 -9.07
CA GLY A 217 4.96 -5.88 -9.53
C GLY A 217 6.17 -5.19 -8.91
N HIS A 218 6.25 -5.16 -7.58
CA HIS A 218 7.36 -4.52 -6.85
C HIS A 218 8.71 -5.21 -7.05
N LEU A 219 8.74 -6.55 -7.11
CA LEU A 219 9.96 -7.30 -7.39
C LEU A 219 10.53 -6.97 -8.77
N ASN A 220 9.66 -6.91 -9.79
CA ASN A 220 10.07 -6.55 -11.15
C ASN A 220 10.42 -5.05 -11.26
N ALA A 221 9.70 -4.17 -10.53
CA ALA A 221 10.00 -2.74 -10.48
C ALA A 221 11.45 -2.49 -10.05
N LYS A 222 11.92 -3.17 -9.01
CA LYS A 222 13.34 -3.07 -8.55
C LYS A 222 14.35 -3.50 -9.61
N THR A 223 14.02 -4.53 -10.40
CA THR A 223 14.91 -5.00 -11.47
C THR A 223 14.99 -4.01 -12.64
N CYS A 224 13.91 -3.26 -12.89
CA CYS A 224 13.81 -2.29 -13.98
C CYS A 224 14.20 -0.86 -13.56
N ASN A 225 14.04 -0.51 -12.28
CA ASN A 225 14.34 0.79 -11.70
C ASN A 225 14.83 0.61 -10.24
N PRO A 226 16.15 0.56 -10.00
CA PRO A 226 16.70 0.32 -8.65
C PRO A 226 16.47 1.49 -7.67
N GLU A 227 16.08 2.67 -8.16
CA GLU A 227 15.75 3.82 -7.32
C GLU A 227 14.31 3.76 -6.77
N TRP A 228 13.44 2.95 -7.39
CA TRP A 228 12.06 2.72 -6.97
C TRP A 228 12.01 2.04 -5.60
N PRO A 229 11.22 2.54 -4.64
CA PRO A 229 11.23 1.97 -3.31
C PRO A 229 10.59 0.56 -3.28
N PRO A 230 10.88 -0.21 -2.21
CA PRO A 230 10.30 -1.53 -1.98
C PRO A 230 8.79 -1.58 -2.09
#